data_AF-P73999-F1
#
_entry.id   AF-P73999-F1
#
_cell.length_a   1.000
_cell.length_b   1.000
_cell.length_c   1.000
_cell.angle_alpha   90.00
_cell.angle_beta   90.00
_cell.angle_gamma   90.00
#
_symmetry.space_group_name_H-M   'P 1'
#
loop_
_entity.id
_entity.type
_entity.pdbx_description
1 polymer ?
#
loop_
_entity_poly.entity_id
_entity_poly.type
_entity_poly.pdbx_seq_one_letter_code
_entity_poly.pdbx_strand_id
1 'polypeptide(L)'
;MGITSKIFGMFDKLDDIIYAPVKLATDWASEPLRRWEYQREIGKINIDAENKQKEKEYNLNLELKRQEADIDLQIKKETEIVRIIAEIEECRKDSEFERMKAVSEAMMRLQRELTQLNVDAINMIGSIQLGLRKQAQDLVYERTIKYKELQDAAMQEAMKDLMRIEKEFGDNELSKKILINAVDQRLANIINTAHNFLLELNSDIKLLNQNIDILTSSGQKFIERHLSQFHSLGFSKEEIKKLRSSNTEVSN
;
A
#
# COMPACT_ATOMS: atom_id res chain seq x y z
N MET A 1 38.84 92.04 96.77
CA MET A 1 37.42 92.28 97.07
C MET A 1 36.97 93.52 96.34
N GLY A 2 35.81 93.44 95.66
CA GLY A 2 34.92 94.59 95.51
C GLY A 2 34.97 95.36 94.19
N ILE A 3 33.82 95.33 93.50
CA ILE A 3 33.24 96.39 92.65
C ILE A 3 33.83 96.48 91.23
N THR A 4 33.24 95.72 90.28
CA THR A 4 32.91 96.13 88.87
C THR A 4 32.46 94.96 87.95
N SER A 5 31.95 93.85 88.50
CA SER A 5 31.23 92.80 87.74
C SER A 5 29.86 93.23 87.17
N LYS A 6 29.62 94.52 86.91
CA LYS A 6 28.34 95.04 86.39
C LYS A 6 28.47 95.91 85.13
N ILE A 7 29.69 96.24 84.71
CA ILE A 7 29.93 96.98 83.46
C ILE A 7 29.73 96.07 82.23
N PHE A 8 29.92 94.75 82.36
CA PHE A 8 29.72 93.81 81.24
C PHE A 8 28.25 93.45 80.96
N GLY A 9 27.37 93.49 81.98
CA GLY A 9 25.95 93.14 81.83
C GLY A 9 25.04 94.25 81.30
N MET A 10 25.55 95.47 81.09
CA MET A 10 24.80 96.56 80.44
C MET A 10 25.08 96.66 78.93
N PHE A 11 26.15 96.02 78.42
CA PHE A 11 26.42 95.98 76.97
C PHE A 11 25.65 94.87 76.25
N ASP A 12 25.38 93.72 76.88
CA ASP A 12 24.54 92.65 76.30
C ASP A 12 23.09 93.10 76.01
N LYS A 13 22.55 94.06 76.78
CA LYS A 13 21.19 94.58 76.57
C LYS A 13 21.10 95.68 75.50
N LEU A 14 22.23 96.28 75.12
CA LEU A 14 22.30 97.28 74.05
C LEU A 14 22.53 96.61 72.69
N ASP A 15 23.23 95.46 72.65
CA ASP A 15 23.45 94.70 71.42
C ASP A 15 22.14 94.06 70.92
N ASP A 16 21.32 93.49 71.82
CA ASP A 16 20.02 92.90 71.47
C ASP A 16 18.96 93.92 70.98
N ILE A 17 19.02 95.18 71.43
CA ILE A 17 18.08 96.25 71.02
C ILE A 17 18.40 96.78 69.61
N ILE A 18 19.67 96.74 69.18
CA ILE A 18 20.09 97.21 67.86
C ILE A 18 20.03 96.06 66.84
N TYR A 19 20.35 94.83 67.26
CA TYR A 19 20.43 93.68 66.35
C TYR A 19 19.04 93.13 65.95
N ALA A 20 18.05 93.20 66.84
CA ALA A 20 16.69 92.71 66.56
C ALA A 20 15.99 93.39 65.37
N PRO A 21 15.91 94.74 65.27
CA PRO A 21 15.27 95.39 64.12
C PRO A 21 16.07 95.26 62.82
N VAL A 22 17.41 95.21 62.90
CA VAL A 22 18.27 94.99 61.73
C VAL A 22 18.06 93.58 61.20
N LYS A 23 18.00 92.57 62.07
CA LYS A 23 17.72 91.18 61.67
C LYS A 23 16.31 91.02 61.11
N LEU A 24 15.30 91.68 61.68
CA LEU A 24 13.92 91.67 61.17
C LEU A 24 13.78 92.36 59.81
N ALA A 25 14.50 93.46 59.58
CA ALA A 25 14.55 94.13 58.28
C ALA A 25 15.31 93.30 57.23
N THR A 26 16.35 92.58 57.65
CA THR A 26 17.12 91.69 56.77
C THR A 26 16.34 90.43 56.44
N ASP A 27 15.61 89.86 57.41
CA ASP A 27 14.70 88.73 57.23
C ASP A 27 13.51 89.13 56.37
N TRP A 28 12.93 90.32 56.55
CA TRP A 28 11.85 90.86 55.71
C TRP A 28 12.30 91.17 54.27
N ALA A 29 13.51 91.71 54.10
CA ALA A 29 14.07 91.98 52.76
C ALA A 29 14.48 90.71 52.02
N SER A 30 14.82 89.64 52.75
CA SER A 30 15.23 88.35 52.17
C SER A 30 14.08 87.35 51.99
N GLU A 31 12.95 87.53 52.68
CA GLU A 31 11.74 86.71 52.53
C GLU A 31 11.17 86.65 51.10
N PRO A 32 11.05 87.75 50.32
CA PRO A 32 10.60 87.69 48.93
C PRO A 32 11.58 86.94 48.03
N LEU A 33 12.89 87.03 48.31
CA LEU A 33 13.94 86.33 47.56
C LEU A 33 13.91 84.82 47.84
N ARG A 34 13.79 84.40 49.11
CA ARG A 34 13.62 82.98 49.47
C ARG A 34 12.34 82.38 48.89
N ARG A 35 11.25 83.14 48.81
CA ARG A 35 10.00 82.69 48.19
C ARG A 35 10.15 82.47 46.67
N TRP A 36 10.91 83.33 45.99
CA TRP A 36 11.21 83.16 44.56
C TRP A 36 12.17 82.00 44.28
N GLU A 37 13.17 81.79 45.13
CA GLU A 37 14.05 80.61 45.06
C GLU A 37 13.26 79.33 45.29
N TYR A 38 12.40 79.29 46.30
CA TYR A 38 11.52 78.15 46.57
C TYR A 38 10.54 77.87 45.43
N GLN A 39 9.96 78.91 44.81
CA GLN A 39 9.10 78.73 43.63
C GLN A 39 9.87 78.22 42.41
N ARG A 40 11.13 78.65 42.23
CA ARG A 40 12.01 78.15 41.17
C ARG A 40 12.43 76.72 41.42
N GLU A 41 12.70 76.35 42.67
CA GLU A 41 13.00 74.98 43.08
C GLU A 41 11.80 74.06 42.90
N ILE A 42 10.60 74.46 43.33
CA ILE A 42 9.36 73.72 43.06
C ILE A 42 9.15 73.58 41.54
N GLY A 43 9.34 74.65 40.78
CA GLY A 43 9.23 74.62 39.32
C GLY A 43 10.21 73.63 38.68
N LYS A 44 11.47 73.62 39.13
CA LYS A 44 12.48 72.64 38.68
C LYS A 44 12.11 71.21 39.08
N ILE A 45 11.67 70.99 40.33
CA ILE A 45 11.25 69.67 40.81
C ILE A 45 10.05 69.16 40.02
N ASN A 46 9.08 70.02 39.70
CA ASN A 46 7.91 69.65 38.89
C ASN A 46 8.31 69.33 37.44
N ILE A 47 9.16 70.15 36.82
CA ILE A 47 9.67 69.90 35.47
C ILE A 47 10.49 68.60 35.43
N ASP A 48 11.33 68.35 36.43
CA ASP A 48 12.10 67.11 36.54
C ASP A 48 11.22 65.90 36.81
N ALA A 49 10.13 66.06 37.58
CA ALA A 49 9.15 65.01 37.80
C ALA A 49 8.36 64.69 36.51
N GLU A 50 7.93 65.71 35.76
CA GLU A 50 7.27 65.56 34.47
C GLU A 50 8.20 64.93 33.42
N ASN A 51 9.47 65.36 33.35
CA ASN A 51 10.46 64.77 32.45
C ASN A 51 10.74 63.30 32.81
N LYS A 52 10.87 62.96 34.10
CA LYS A 52 11.01 61.58 34.56
C LYS A 52 9.77 60.73 34.25
N GLN A 53 8.56 61.30 34.30
CA GLN A 53 7.34 60.60 33.90
C GLN A 53 7.33 60.33 32.39
N LYS A 54 7.66 61.34 31.58
CA LYS A 54 7.75 61.20 30.11
C LYS A 54 8.83 60.21 29.69
N GLU A 55 9.99 60.20 30.33
CA GLU A 55 11.03 59.20 30.09
C GLU A 55 10.58 57.78 30.43
N LYS A 56 9.85 57.61 31.55
CA LYS A 56 9.28 56.31 31.93
C LYS A 56 8.22 55.85 30.93
N GLU A 57 7.32 56.73 30.50
CA GLU A 57 6.30 56.43 29.48
C GLU A 57 6.94 56.08 28.14
N TYR A 58 7.98 56.83 27.74
CA TYR A 58 8.73 56.55 26.52
C TYR A 58 9.44 55.21 26.56
N ASN A 59 10.12 54.89 27.67
CA ASN A 59 10.78 53.60 27.85
C ASN A 59 9.79 52.45 27.89
N LEU A 60 8.66 52.60 28.59
CA LEU A 60 7.58 51.61 28.61
C LEU A 60 7.00 51.37 27.21
N ASN A 61 6.75 52.43 26.44
CA ASN A 61 6.25 52.32 25.07
C ASN A 61 7.29 51.67 24.13
N LEU A 62 8.57 51.97 24.32
CA LEU A 62 9.65 51.32 23.58
C LEU A 62 9.74 49.83 23.91
N GLU A 63 9.58 49.45 25.17
CA GLU A 63 9.53 48.05 25.60
C GLU A 63 8.30 47.32 25.07
N LEU A 64 7.12 47.95 25.12
CA LEU A 64 5.90 47.40 24.53
C LEU A 64 6.06 47.17 23.04
N LYS A 65 6.60 48.14 22.28
CA LYS A 65 6.87 47.95 20.84
C LYS A 65 7.87 46.85 20.54
N ARG A 66 8.88 46.67 21.41
CA ARG A 66 9.83 45.55 21.28
C ARG A 66 9.13 44.23 21.55
N GLN A 67 8.31 44.14 22.59
CA GLN A 67 7.53 42.94 22.91
C GLN A 67 6.51 42.62 21.81
N GLU A 68 5.80 43.62 21.28
CA GLU A 68 4.89 43.47 20.15
C GLU A 68 5.63 42.98 18.90
N ALA A 69 6.79 43.57 18.58
CA ALA A 69 7.61 43.12 17.46
C ALA A 69 8.13 41.69 17.67
N ASP A 70 8.50 41.31 18.90
CA ASP A 70 8.96 39.97 19.23
C ASP A 70 7.81 38.95 19.15
N ILE A 71 6.62 39.31 19.62
CA ILE A 71 5.39 38.50 19.51
C ILE A 71 5.00 38.34 18.04
N ASP A 72 5.01 39.42 17.24
CA ASP A 72 4.74 39.37 15.80
C ASP A 72 5.74 38.49 15.05
N LEU A 73 7.03 38.56 15.43
CA LEU A 73 8.06 37.68 14.89
C LEU A 73 7.83 36.22 15.29
N GLN A 74 7.39 35.95 16.51
CA GLN A 74 7.04 34.60 16.95
C GLN A 74 5.82 34.06 16.20
N ILE A 75 4.74 34.84 16.09
CA ILE A 75 3.54 34.48 15.34
C ILE A 75 3.88 34.19 13.87
N LYS A 76 4.72 35.02 13.23
CA LYS A 76 5.19 34.79 11.86
C LYS A 76 5.99 33.49 11.73
N LYS A 77 6.85 33.18 12.70
CA LYS A 77 7.60 31.92 12.71
C LYS A 77 6.69 30.71 12.88
N GLU A 78 5.75 30.77 13.82
CA GLU A 78 4.81 29.68 14.09
C GLU A 78 3.89 29.42 12.89
N THR A 79 3.34 30.47 12.28
CA THR A 79 2.50 30.35 11.08
C THR A 79 3.26 29.77 9.88
N GLU A 80 4.51 30.18 9.69
CA GLU A 80 5.40 29.64 8.66
C GLU A 80 5.73 28.17 8.90
N ILE A 81 6.01 27.77 10.16
CA ILE A 81 6.23 26.37 10.53
C ILE A 81 4.97 25.52 10.24
N VAL A 82 3.79 26.02 10.61
CA VAL A 82 2.53 25.31 10.32
C VAL A 82 2.32 25.14 8.82
N ARG A 83 2.61 26.17 8.01
CA ARG A 83 2.55 26.06 6.55
C ARG A 83 3.52 25.02 6.01
N ILE A 84 4.78 25.05 6.44
CA ILE A 84 5.80 24.08 6.03
C ILE A 84 5.40 22.65 6.42
N ILE A 85 4.85 22.45 7.62
CA ILE A 85 4.36 21.13 8.06
C ILE A 85 3.22 20.65 7.14
N ALA A 86 2.30 21.54 6.77
CA ALA A 86 1.21 21.20 5.85
C ALA A 86 1.74 20.86 4.45
N GLU A 87 2.67 21.64 3.90
CA GLU A 87 3.33 21.37 2.61
C GLU A 87 4.11 20.05 2.62
N ILE A 88 4.83 19.74 3.72
CA ILE A 88 5.54 18.46 3.88
C ILE A 88 4.55 17.29 3.91
N GLU A 89 3.42 17.46 4.60
CA GLU A 89 2.41 16.41 4.69
C GLU A 89 1.70 16.16 3.35
N GLU A 90 1.42 17.21 2.57
CA GLU A 90 0.91 17.13 1.21
C GLU A 90 1.92 16.42 0.29
N CYS A 91 3.18 16.85 0.30
CA CYS A 91 4.25 16.22 -0.48
C CYS A 91 4.45 14.73 -0.13
N ARG A 92 4.28 14.34 1.14
CA ARG A 92 4.33 12.94 1.57
C ARG A 92 3.15 12.15 0.99
N LYS A 93 1.93 12.70 1.04
CA LYS A 93 0.73 12.05 0.49
C LYS A 93 0.86 11.84 -1.01
N ASP A 94 1.38 12.83 -1.74
CA ASP A 94 1.60 12.73 -3.19
C ASP A 94 2.63 11.65 -3.54
N SER A 95 3.76 11.60 -2.83
CA SER A 95 4.76 10.55 -3.03
C SER A 95 4.21 9.15 -2.74
N GLU A 96 3.40 9.00 -1.67
CA GLU A 96 2.72 7.74 -1.38
C GLU A 96 1.68 7.37 -2.45
N PHE A 97 0.96 8.36 -2.97
CA PHE A 97 -0.02 8.17 -4.04
C PHE A 97 0.65 7.76 -5.36
N GLU A 98 1.77 8.38 -5.73
CA GLU A 98 2.55 7.99 -6.91
C GLU A 98 3.06 6.56 -6.81
N ARG A 99 3.62 6.18 -5.64
CA ARG A 99 4.05 4.81 -5.38
C ARG A 99 2.87 3.84 -5.49
N MET A 100 1.72 4.20 -4.92
CA MET A 100 0.51 3.39 -4.97
C MET A 100 -0.02 3.26 -6.41
N LYS A 101 0.04 4.32 -7.21
CA LYS A 101 -0.34 4.29 -8.63
C LYS A 101 0.58 3.36 -9.43
N ALA A 102 1.89 3.46 -9.25
CA ALA A 102 2.85 2.58 -9.92
C ALA A 102 2.63 1.10 -9.56
N VAL A 103 2.43 0.80 -8.27
CA VAL A 103 2.11 -0.56 -7.81
C VAL A 103 0.78 -1.04 -8.38
N SER A 104 -0.24 -0.19 -8.38
CA SER A 104 -1.56 -0.53 -8.93
C SER A 104 -1.51 -0.82 -10.43
N GLU A 105 -0.78 -0.01 -11.21
CA GLU A 105 -0.60 -0.24 -12.63
C GLU A 105 0.16 -1.53 -12.92
N ALA A 106 1.24 -1.82 -12.18
CA ALA A 106 1.97 -3.07 -12.29
C ALA A 106 1.07 -4.28 -11.96
N MET A 107 0.26 -4.16 -10.90
CA MET A 107 -0.68 -5.20 -10.48
C MET A 107 -1.80 -5.42 -11.50
N MET A 108 -2.35 -4.36 -12.11
CA MET A 108 -3.34 -4.47 -13.17
C MET A 108 -2.78 -5.13 -14.43
N ARG A 109 -1.51 -4.87 -14.78
CA ARG A 109 -0.83 -5.54 -15.91
C ARG A 109 -0.64 -7.02 -15.61
N LEU A 110 -0.10 -7.34 -14.44
CA LEU A 110 0.05 -8.72 -13.98
C LEU A 110 -1.29 -9.47 -13.97
N GLN A 111 -2.37 -8.84 -13.52
CA GLN A 111 -3.72 -9.43 -13.53
C GLN A 111 -4.18 -9.77 -14.95
N ARG A 112 -3.96 -8.86 -15.91
CA ARG A 112 -4.32 -9.08 -17.31
C ARG A 112 -3.53 -10.23 -17.92
N GLU A 113 -2.22 -10.25 -17.73
CA GLU A 113 -1.34 -11.31 -18.24
C GLU A 113 -1.71 -12.69 -17.67
N LEU A 114 -1.95 -12.78 -16.36
CA LEU A 114 -2.37 -14.03 -15.72
C LEU A 114 -3.75 -14.49 -16.19
N THR A 115 -4.70 -13.56 -16.34
CA THR A 115 -6.05 -13.90 -16.84
C THR A 115 -5.97 -14.43 -18.27
N GLN A 116 -5.15 -13.80 -19.12
CA GLN A 116 -4.90 -14.26 -20.48
C GLN A 116 -4.28 -15.67 -20.47
N LEU A 117 -3.24 -15.88 -19.67
CA LEU A 117 -2.58 -17.17 -19.53
C LEU A 117 -3.55 -18.26 -19.05
N ASN A 118 -4.46 -17.93 -18.12
CA ASN A 118 -5.48 -18.87 -17.66
C ASN A 118 -6.47 -19.23 -18.78
N VAL A 119 -6.96 -18.26 -19.56
CA VAL A 119 -7.83 -18.52 -20.70
C VAL A 119 -7.13 -19.41 -21.73
N ASP A 120 -5.86 -19.11 -22.02
CA ASP A 120 -5.05 -19.90 -22.94
C ASP A 120 -4.82 -21.32 -22.42
N ALA A 121 -4.57 -21.49 -21.12
CA ALA A 121 -4.43 -22.79 -20.49
C ALA A 121 -5.74 -23.61 -20.54
N ILE A 122 -6.90 -23.00 -20.27
CA ILE A 122 -8.21 -23.67 -20.39
C ILE A 122 -8.45 -24.13 -21.82
N ASN A 123 -8.19 -23.26 -22.80
CA ASN A 123 -8.33 -23.58 -24.20
C ASN A 123 -7.40 -24.72 -24.61
N MET A 124 -6.14 -24.71 -24.15
CA MET A 124 -5.19 -25.80 -24.37
C MET A 124 -5.67 -27.11 -23.76
N ILE A 125 -6.12 -27.12 -22.49
CA ILE A 125 -6.65 -28.31 -21.82
C ILE A 125 -7.85 -28.87 -22.59
N GLY A 126 -8.79 -28.02 -23.01
CA GLY A 126 -9.94 -28.43 -23.81
C GLY A 126 -9.52 -29.03 -25.15
N SER A 127 -8.55 -28.41 -25.84
CA SER A 127 -8.02 -28.92 -27.11
C SER A 127 -7.31 -30.27 -26.95
N ILE A 128 -6.53 -30.46 -25.88
CA ILE A 128 -5.85 -31.72 -25.54
C ILE A 128 -6.88 -32.79 -25.22
N GLN A 129 -7.90 -32.48 -24.41
CA GLN A 129 -8.97 -33.41 -24.07
C GLN A 129 -9.69 -33.92 -25.33
N LEU A 130 -10.07 -33.02 -26.23
CA LEU A 130 -10.70 -33.38 -27.50
C LEU A 130 -9.75 -34.19 -28.40
N GLY A 131 -8.49 -33.77 -28.49
CA GLY A 131 -7.45 -34.44 -29.27
C GLY A 131 -7.19 -35.87 -28.80
N LEU A 132 -7.03 -36.07 -27.49
CA LEU A 132 -6.82 -37.39 -26.89
C LEU A 132 -8.04 -38.30 -27.05
N ARG A 133 -9.26 -37.76 -26.88
CA ARG A 133 -10.49 -38.54 -27.12
C ARG A 133 -10.62 -38.97 -28.57
N LYS A 134 -10.28 -38.09 -29.52
CA LYS A 134 -10.25 -38.43 -30.94
C LYS A 134 -9.20 -39.51 -31.24
N GLN A 135 -7.97 -39.35 -30.77
CA GLN A 135 -6.91 -40.34 -30.94
C GLN A 135 -7.29 -41.71 -30.36
N ALA A 136 -7.97 -41.73 -29.21
CA ALA A 136 -8.47 -42.94 -28.59
C ALA A 136 -9.53 -43.64 -29.47
N GLN A 137 -10.48 -42.89 -30.04
CA GLN A 137 -11.48 -43.41 -30.96
C GLN A 137 -10.86 -43.92 -32.26
N ASP A 138 -9.94 -43.15 -32.85
CA ASP A 138 -9.22 -43.53 -34.07
C ASP A 138 -8.43 -44.83 -33.84
N LEU A 139 -7.79 -44.98 -32.68
CA LEU A 139 -7.07 -46.19 -32.29
C LEU A 139 -8.01 -47.41 -32.18
N VAL A 140 -9.19 -47.26 -31.55
CA VAL A 140 -10.19 -48.34 -31.46
C VAL A 140 -10.62 -48.78 -32.85
N TYR A 141 -10.91 -47.82 -33.73
CA TYR A 141 -11.35 -48.09 -35.08
C TYR A 141 -10.27 -48.79 -35.91
N GLU A 142 -9.04 -48.24 -35.93
CA GLU A 142 -7.91 -48.79 -36.67
C GLU A 142 -7.58 -50.22 -36.21
N ARG A 143 -7.58 -50.45 -34.90
CA ARG A 143 -7.31 -51.78 -34.34
C ARG A 143 -8.43 -52.75 -34.70
N THR A 144 -9.69 -52.35 -34.61
CA THR A 144 -10.83 -53.21 -34.97
C THR A 144 -10.76 -53.64 -36.45
N ILE A 145 -10.38 -52.74 -37.36
CA ILE A 145 -10.15 -53.08 -38.77
C ILE A 145 -9.03 -54.10 -38.90
N LYS A 146 -7.85 -53.83 -38.30
CA LYS A 146 -6.70 -54.74 -38.36
C LYS A 146 -7.02 -56.13 -37.81
N TYR A 147 -7.85 -56.23 -36.77
CA TYR A 147 -8.29 -57.52 -36.23
C TYR A 147 -9.22 -58.26 -37.18
N LYS A 148 -10.13 -57.54 -37.84
CA LYS A 148 -10.99 -58.14 -38.86
C LYS A 148 -10.15 -58.67 -40.03
N GLU A 149 -9.19 -57.89 -40.52
CA GLU A 149 -8.27 -58.31 -41.57
C GLU A 149 -7.46 -59.56 -41.18
N LEU A 150 -7.00 -59.62 -39.92
CA LEU A 150 -6.28 -60.78 -39.40
C LEU A 150 -7.18 -62.03 -39.30
N GLN A 151 -8.44 -61.88 -38.89
CA GLN A 151 -9.41 -62.97 -38.88
C GLN A 151 -9.75 -63.44 -40.30
N ASP A 152 -9.95 -62.52 -41.25
CA ASP A 152 -10.22 -62.83 -42.65
C ASP A 152 -9.03 -63.58 -43.27
N ALA A 153 -7.79 -63.14 -42.99
CA ALA A 153 -6.57 -63.82 -43.43
C ALA A 153 -6.45 -65.23 -42.81
N ALA A 154 -6.71 -65.37 -41.51
CA ALA A 154 -6.69 -66.66 -40.82
C ALA A 154 -7.76 -67.62 -41.36
N MET A 155 -8.95 -67.12 -41.70
CA MET A 155 -10.00 -67.90 -42.36
C MET A 155 -9.57 -68.37 -43.75
N GLN A 156 -8.94 -67.50 -44.55
CA GLN A 156 -8.44 -67.89 -45.87
C GLN A 156 -7.32 -68.93 -45.78
N GLU A 157 -6.42 -68.80 -44.81
CA GLU A 157 -5.36 -69.78 -44.55
C GLU A 157 -5.96 -71.13 -44.10
N ALA A 158 -6.89 -71.11 -43.15
CA ALA A 158 -7.60 -72.31 -42.71
C ALA A 158 -8.34 -72.99 -43.88
N MET A 159 -8.98 -72.22 -44.76
CA MET A 159 -9.68 -72.77 -45.92
C MET A 159 -8.70 -73.46 -46.89
N LYS A 160 -7.53 -72.86 -47.13
CA LYS A 160 -6.46 -73.48 -47.93
C LYS A 160 -5.93 -74.76 -47.29
N ASP A 161 -5.72 -74.76 -45.97
CA ASP A 161 -5.25 -75.92 -45.23
C ASP A 161 -6.27 -77.06 -45.27
N LEU A 162 -7.56 -76.76 -45.09
CA LEU A 162 -8.63 -77.76 -45.20
C LEU A 162 -8.71 -78.36 -46.61
N MET A 163 -8.61 -77.54 -47.67
CA MET A 163 -8.56 -78.04 -49.05
C MET A 163 -7.33 -78.93 -49.30
N ARG A 164 -6.19 -78.61 -48.69
CA ARG A 164 -4.96 -79.40 -48.79
C ARG A 164 -5.09 -80.74 -48.07
N ILE A 165 -5.68 -80.74 -46.86
CA ILE A 165 -5.95 -81.95 -46.08
C ILE A 165 -6.88 -82.88 -46.87
N GLU A 166 -7.93 -82.34 -47.50
CA GLU A 166 -8.84 -83.12 -48.35
C GLU A 166 -8.11 -83.79 -49.51
N LYS A 167 -7.18 -83.07 -50.15
CA LYS A 167 -6.44 -83.54 -51.32
C LYS A 167 -5.35 -84.56 -51.00
N GLU A 168 -4.61 -84.37 -49.91
CA GLU A 168 -3.44 -85.19 -49.55
C GLU A 168 -3.79 -86.38 -48.64
N PHE A 169 -4.85 -86.28 -47.83
CA PHE A 169 -5.23 -87.28 -46.83
C PHE A 169 -6.66 -87.79 -46.99
N GLY A 170 -7.29 -87.59 -48.16
CA GLY A 170 -8.67 -87.99 -48.44
C GLY A 170 -8.96 -89.48 -48.19
N ASP A 171 -7.96 -90.35 -48.40
CA ASP A 171 -8.09 -91.81 -48.22
C ASP A 171 -7.93 -92.26 -46.74
N ASN A 172 -7.43 -91.38 -45.86
CA ASN A 172 -7.21 -91.67 -44.44
C ASN A 172 -8.09 -90.80 -43.55
N GLU A 173 -9.31 -91.28 -43.32
CA GLU A 173 -10.33 -90.67 -42.44
C GLU A 173 -9.79 -90.25 -41.07
N LEU A 174 -8.91 -91.05 -40.46
CA LEU A 174 -8.41 -90.77 -39.10
C LEU A 174 -7.42 -89.60 -39.09
N SER A 175 -6.51 -89.54 -40.06
CA SER A 175 -5.57 -88.42 -40.22
C SER A 175 -6.28 -87.14 -40.62
N LYS A 176 -7.25 -87.25 -41.54
CA LYS A 176 -8.10 -86.15 -41.97
C LYS A 176 -8.82 -85.50 -40.79
N LYS A 177 -9.47 -86.29 -39.94
CA LYS A 177 -10.20 -85.79 -38.75
C LYS A 177 -9.27 -85.08 -37.75
N ILE A 178 -8.08 -85.63 -37.50
CA ILE A 178 -7.11 -85.01 -36.58
C ILE A 178 -6.64 -83.65 -37.11
N LEU A 179 -6.32 -83.56 -38.40
CA LEU A 179 -5.82 -82.33 -39.02
C LEU A 179 -6.92 -81.26 -39.13
N ILE A 180 -8.16 -81.63 -39.47
CA ILE A 180 -9.30 -80.69 -39.48
C ILE A 180 -9.52 -80.12 -38.08
N ASN A 181 -9.54 -80.97 -37.04
CA ASN A 181 -9.70 -80.50 -35.66
C ASN A 181 -8.56 -79.55 -35.23
N ALA A 182 -7.33 -79.80 -35.68
CA ALA A 182 -6.21 -78.92 -35.39
C ALA A 182 -6.35 -77.53 -36.07
N VAL A 183 -6.84 -77.49 -37.32
CA VAL A 183 -7.13 -76.23 -38.02
C VAL A 183 -8.27 -75.48 -37.34
N ASP A 184 -9.36 -76.16 -36.97
CA ASP A 184 -10.48 -75.58 -36.25
C ASP A 184 -10.05 -74.99 -34.89
N GLN A 185 -9.24 -75.72 -34.13
CA GLN A 185 -8.75 -75.27 -32.84
C GLN A 185 -7.82 -74.06 -32.99
N ARG A 186 -6.98 -74.01 -34.04
CA ARG A 186 -6.15 -72.84 -34.36
C ARG A 186 -7.01 -71.62 -34.69
N LEU A 187 -8.03 -71.78 -35.54
CA LEU A 187 -8.94 -70.70 -35.92
C LEU A 187 -9.69 -70.18 -34.69
N ALA A 188 -10.22 -71.07 -33.86
CA ALA A 188 -10.91 -70.73 -32.62
C ALA A 188 -9.99 -69.94 -31.66
N ASN A 189 -8.73 -70.33 -31.53
CA ASN A 189 -7.76 -69.60 -30.72
C ASN A 189 -7.52 -68.19 -31.25
N ILE A 190 -7.35 -68.01 -32.56
CA ILE A 190 -7.15 -66.68 -33.17
C ILE A 190 -8.36 -65.77 -32.93
N ILE A 191 -9.58 -66.30 -33.13
CA ILE A 191 -10.83 -65.56 -32.89
C ILE A 191 -10.95 -65.18 -31.42
N ASN A 192 -10.70 -66.11 -30.50
CA ASN A 192 -10.77 -65.86 -29.05
C ASN A 192 -9.73 -64.83 -28.60
N THR A 193 -8.50 -64.89 -29.09
CA THR A 193 -7.46 -63.90 -28.78
C THR A 193 -7.84 -62.52 -29.31
N ALA A 194 -8.37 -62.43 -30.53
CA ALA A 194 -8.84 -61.17 -31.10
C ALA A 194 -10.01 -60.58 -30.30
N HIS A 195 -10.95 -61.42 -29.86
CA HIS A 195 -12.07 -61.01 -29.03
C HIS A 195 -11.62 -60.47 -27.67
N ASN A 196 -10.74 -61.19 -26.98
CA ASN A 196 -10.21 -60.78 -25.69
C ASN A 196 -9.45 -59.45 -25.78
N PHE A 197 -8.65 -59.28 -26.83
CA PHE A 197 -7.94 -58.01 -27.06
C PHE A 197 -8.91 -56.84 -27.25
N LEU A 198 -10.00 -57.00 -27.99
CA LEU A 198 -11.01 -55.94 -28.16
C LEU A 198 -11.69 -55.58 -26.83
N LEU A 199 -11.91 -56.55 -25.94
CA LEU A 199 -12.42 -56.31 -24.59
C LEU A 199 -11.42 -55.53 -23.72
N GLU A 200 -10.15 -55.92 -23.74
CA GLU A 200 -9.07 -55.23 -23.04
C GLU A 200 -8.91 -53.79 -23.56
N LEU A 201 -8.89 -53.61 -24.88
CA LEU A 201 -8.79 -52.30 -25.50
C LEU A 201 -9.99 -51.39 -25.13
N ASN A 202 -11.20 -51.93 -25.03
CA ASN A 202 -12.35 -51.16 -24.54
C ASN A 202 -12.16 -50.71 -23.08
N SER A 203 -11.62 -51.60 -22.24
CA SER A 203 -11.30 -51.30 -20.85
C SER A 203 -10.24 -50.21 -20.73
N ASP A 204 -9.15 -50.33 -21.50
CA ASP A 204 -8.06 -49.35 -21.52
C ASP A 204 -8.54 -47.97 -21.97
N ILE A 205 -9.44 -47.92 -22.94
CA ILE A 205 -10.03 -46.65 -23.41
C ILE A 205 -10.93 -46.03 -22.34
N LYS A 206 -11.64 -46.83 -21.55
CA LYS A 206 -12.38 -46.32 -20.38
C LYS A 206 -11.44 -45.72 -19.34
N LEU A 207 -10.34 -46.40 -19.02
CA LEU A 207 -9.32 -45.89 -18.10
C LEU A 207 -8.68 -44.61 -18.63
N LEU A 208 -8.37 -44.56 -19.93
CA LEU A 208 -7.81 -43.38 -20.58
C LEU A 208 -8.78 -42.19 -20.52
N ASN A 209 -10.08 -42.41 -20.76
CA ASN A 209 -11.10 -41.37 -20.59
C ASN A 209 -11.19 -40.87 -19.15
N GLN A 210 -11.15 -41.77 -18.17
CA GLN A 210 -11.13 -41.39 -16.74
C GLN A 210 -9.89 -40.55 -16.41
N ASN A 211 -8.71 -40.94 -16.90
CA ASN A 211 -7.48 -40.19 -16.69
C ASN A 211 -7.52 -38.79 -17.34
N ILE A 212 -8.10 -38.68 -18.53
CA ILE A 212 -8.33 -37.38 -19.20
C ILE A 212 -9.24 -36.50 -18.35
N ASP A 213 -10.31 -37.06 -17.79
CA ASP A 213 -11.25 -36.31 -16.95
C ASP A 213 -10.59 -35.85 -15.63
N ILE A 214 -9.76 -36.70 -15.02
CA ILE A 214 -8.94 -36.35 -13.83
C ILE A 214 -7.95 -35.23 -14.17
N LEU A 215 -7.24 -35.33 -15.28
CA LEU A 215 -6.28 -34.31 -15.71
C LEU A 215 -6.98 -32.97 -15.94
N THR A 216 -8.14 -32.99 -16.59
CA THR A 216 -8.97 -31.81 -16.85
C THR A 216 -9.46 -31.18 -15.54
N SER A 217 -9.99 -31.99 -14.63
CA SER A 217 -10.47 -31.53 -13.32
C SER A 217 -9.32 -30.97 -12.47
N SER A 218 -8.15 -31.62 -12.48
CA SER A 218 -6.96 -31.16 -11.77
C SER A 218 -6.46 -29.82 -12.33
N GLY A 219 -6.41 -29.68 -13.66
CA GLY A 219 -6.06 -28.44 -14.34
C GLY A 219 -7.05 -27.30 -14.00
N GLN A 220 -8.36 -27.58 -14.01
CA GLN A 220 -9.39 -26.62 -13.59
C GLN A 220 -9.21 -26.19 -12.13
N LYS A 221 -9.03 -27.15 -11.20
CA LYS A 221 -8.79 -26.85 -9.78
C LYS A 221 -7.52 -26.04 -9.55
N PHE A 222 -6.47 -26.31 -10.32
CA PHE A 222 -5.24 -25.52 -10.28
C PHE A 222 -5.51 -24.06 -10.66
N ILE A 223 -6.28 -23.83 -11.74
CA ILE A 223 -6.67 -22.50 -12.18
C ILE A 223 -7.59 -21.82 -11.16
N GLU A 224 -8.61 -22.51 -10.62
CA GLU A 224 -9.51 -21.99 -9.60
C GLU A 224 -8.77 -21.60 -8.31
N ARG A 225 -7.85 -22.46 -7.85
CA ARG A 225 -7.03 -22.19 -6.67
C ARG A 225 -6.11 -20.99 -6.90
N HIS A 226 -5.51 -20.89 -8.07
CA HIS A 226 -4.67 -19.75 -8.42
C HIS A 226 -5.48 -18.44 -8.51
N LEU A 227 -6.68 -18.49 -9.10
CA LEU A 227 -7.60 -17.35 -9.19
C LEU A 227 -8.13 -16.89 -7.82
N SER A 228 -8.46 -17.83 -6.93
CA SER A 228 -8.94 -17.52 -5.58
C SER A 228 -7.83 -16.91 -4.70
N GLN A 229 -6.61 -17.44 -4.77
CA GLN A 229 -5.45 -16.85 -4.10
C GLN A 229 -5.18 -15.42 -4.61
N PHE A 230 -5.41 -15.16 -5.90
CA PHE A 230 -5.28 -13.82 -6.46
C PHE A 230 -6.34 -12.85 -5.94
N HIS A 231 -7.61 -13.27 -5.84
CA HIS A 231 -8.68 -12.43 -5.26
C HIS A 231 -8.39 -12.03 -3.81
N SER A 232 -7.65 -12.86 -3.06
CA SER A 232 -7.22 -12.52 -1.70
C SER A 232 -6.00 -11.58 -1.64
N LEU A 233 -5.18 -11.53 -2.70
CA LEU A 233 -4.00 -10.65 -2.79
C LEU A 233 -4.35 -9.29 -3.41
N GLY A 234 -5.42 -9.22 -4.22
CA GLY A 234 -5.99 -7.97 -4.68
C GLY A 234 -6.53 -7.17 -3.50
N PHE A 235 -5.88 -6.04 -3.18
CA PHE A 235 -6.46 -4.97 -2.36
C PHE A 235 -7.97 -4.86 -2.63
N SER A 236 -8.75 -4.74 -1.56
CA SER A 236 -10.21 -4.70 -1.63
C SER A 236 -10.62 -3.73 -2.74
N LYS A 237 -11.64 -4.07 -3.53
CA LYS A 237 -12.25 -3.17 -4.53
C LYS A 237 -12.48 -1.75 -3.97
N GLU A 238 -12.58 -1.60 -2.65
CA GLU A 238 -12.68 -0.34 -1.91
C GLU A 238 -11.43 0.56 -1.99
N GLU A 239 -10.21 0.02 -2.01
CA GLU A 239 -8.97 0.80 -2.11
C GLU A 239 -8.77 1.34 -3.53
N ILE A 240 -9.11 0.54 -4.55
CA ILE A 240 -9.13 0.97 -5.96
C ILE A 240 -10.22 2.02 -6.20
N LYS A 241 -11.36 1.92 -5.50
CA LYS A 241 -12.46 2.91 -5.60
C LYS A 241 -12.07 4.24 -4.94
N LYS A 242 -11.36 4.22 -3.81
CA LYS A 242 -10.80 5.42 -3.15
C LYS A 242 -9.77 6.16 -4.03
N LEU A 243 -8.98 5.42 -4.80
CA LEU A 243 -8.02 5.97 -5.79
C LEU A 243 -8.73 6.66 -6.98
N ARG A 244 -9.89 6.17 -7.41
CA ARG A 244 -10.66 6.79 -8.49
C ARG A 244 -11.42 8.04 -8.03
N SER A 245 -11.94 8.06 -6.81
CA SER A 245 -12.67 9.22 -6.28
C SER A 245 -11.76 10.43 -6.04
N SER A 246 -10.55 10.21 -5.51
CA SER A 246 -9.57 11.28 -5.21
C SER A 246 -9.07 12.03 -6.45
N ASN A 247 -8.96 11.37 -7.61
CA ASN A 247 -8.61 12.04 -8.87
C ASN A 247 -9.70 12.97 -9.44
N THR A 248 -10.95 12.87 -8.96
CA THR A 248 -12.06 13.69 -9.48
C THR A 248 -12.21 15.01 -8.72
N GLU A 249 -11.64 15.10 -7.52
CA GLU A 249 -11.71 16.31 -6.67
C GLU A 249 -10.59 17.32 -6.98
N VAL A 250 -9.54 16.91 -7.71
CA VAL A 250 -8.38 17.77 -8.07
C VAL A 250 -8.55 18.44 -9.45
N SER A 251 -9.63 18.15 -10.19
CA SER A 251 -9.89 18.70 -11.54
C SER A 251 -11.05 19.69 -11.63
N ASN A 252 -11.51 20.26 -10.50
CA ASN A 252 -12.47 21.37 -10.48
C ASN A 252 -11.87 22.62 -9.83
#